data_AF-A0A7S1E607-F1
#
_entry.id   AF-A0A7S1E607-F1
#
_cell.length_a   1.000
_cell.length_b   1.000
_cell.length_c   1.000
_cell.angle_alpha   90.00
_cell.angle_beta   90.00
_cell.angle_gamma   90.00
#
_symmetry.space_group_name_H-M   'P 1'
#
loop_
_entity.id
_entity.type
_entity.pdbx_description
1 polymer ?
#
loop_
_entity_poly.entity_id
_entity_poly.type
_entity_poly.pdbx_seq_one_letter_code
_entity_poly.pdbx_strand_id
1 'polypeptide(L)'
;LGRGGLLEPIMANHGRRHLSYGVEIEHFETMGTSLMIALEMRLGDQWTSEVAKAWQNAYDRIQSCFTAAMKEECKSKSNKVVKRHINDLQLVQESWKLI
;
A
#
# COMPACT_ATOMS: atom_id res chain seq x y z
N LEU A 1 15.38 22.18 4.39
CA LEU A 1 15.36 20.87 3.69
C LEU A 1 14.46 19.94 4.50
N GLY A 2 13.20 19.82 4.09
CA GLY A 2 12.10 19.34 4.94
C GLY A 2 12.11 17.84 5.20
N ARG A 3 11.51 17.43 6.32
CA ARG A 3 11.37 16.06 6.87
C ARG A 3 10.67 15.03 5.94
N GLY A 4 10.56 15.28 4.63
CA GLY A 4 9.87 14.41 3.67
C GLY A 4 10.49 13.01 3.56
N GLY A 5 11.83 12.92 3.55
CA GLY A 5 12.54 11.65 3.36
C GLY A 5 12.39 10.63 4.50
N LEU A 6 11.87 11.03 5.68
CA LEU A 6 11.57 10.11 6.78
C LEU A 6 10.13 9.59 6.74
N LEU A 7 9.21 10.30 6.08
CA LEU A 7 7.80 9.96 6.08
C LEU A 7 7.50 8.84 5.09
N GLU A 8 8.15 8.84 3.93
CA GLU A 8 7.91 7.86 2.87
C GLU A 8 8.23 6.41 3.32
N PRO A 9 9.36 6.13 3.98
CA PRO A 9 9.65 4.77 4.47
C PRO A 9 8.70 4.31 5.58
N ILE A 10 8.27 5.23 6.46
CA ILE A 10 7.32 4.95 7.54
C ILE A 10 5.94 4.61 6.96
N MET A 11 5.46 5.43 6.01
CA MET A 11 4.19 5.21 5.32
C MET A 11 4.19 3.91 4.52
N ALA A 12 5.28 3.61 3.81
CA ALA A 12 5.42 2.34 3.09
C ALA A 12 5.34 1.14 4.04
N ASN A 13 5.97 1.22 5.22
CA ASN A 13 5.87 0.15 6.22
C ASN A 13 4.46 -0.01 6.78
N HIS A 14 3.74 1.09 6.99
CA HIS A 14 2.33 1.05 7.36
C HIS A 14 1.47 0.42 6.25
N GLY A 15 1.68 0.79 4.99
CA GLY A 15 0.97 0.23 3.84
C GLY A 15 1.13 -1.29 3.74
N ARG A 16 2.35 -1.81 3.89
CA ARG A 16 2.59 -3.27 3.87
C ARG A 16 1.80 -4.04 4.93
N ARG A 17 1.62 -3.45 6.12
CA ARG A 17 0.83 -4.06 7.19
C ARG A 17 -0.67 -4.10 6.88
N HIS A 18 -1.19 -3.17 6.09
CA HIS A 18 -2.61 -3.15 5.73
C HIS A 18 -3.05 -4.37 4.93
N LEU A 19 -2.13 -5.00 4.17
CA LEU A 19 -2.38 -6.31 3.55
C LEU A 19 -2.73 -7.40 4.57
N SER A 20 -2.14 -7.38 5.77
CA SER A 20 -2.46 -8.36 6.82
C SER A 20 -3.83 -8.15 7.46
N TYR A 21 -4.43 -6.97 7.26
CA TYR A 21 -5.77 -6.65 7.76
C TYR A 21 -6.86 -6.92 6.71
N GLY A 22 -6.51 -7.45 5.53
CA GLY A 22 -7.45 -7.68 4.43
C GLY A 22 -7.83 -6.42 3.66
N VAL A 23 -7.03 -5.35 3.77
CA VAL A 23 -7.25 -4.14 2.97
C VAL A 23 -6.78 -4.37 1.55
N GLU A 24 -7.69 -4.16 0.61
CA GLU A 24 -7.42 -4.16 -0.83
C GLU A 24 -7.12 -2.73 -1.33
N ILE A 25 -6.54 -2.64 -2.52
CA ILE A 25 -6.11 -1.35 -3.11
C ILE A 25 -7.33 -0.51 -3.48
N GLU A 26 -8.41 -1.17 -3.85
CA GLU A 26 -9.70 -0.67 -4.24
C GLU A 26 -10.39 0.09 -3.09
N HIS A 27 -10.15 -0.31 -1.83
CA HIS A 27 -10.73 0.35 -0.67
C HIS A 27 -10.25 1.81 -0.48
N PHE A 28 -9.10 2.17 -1.04
CA PHE A 28 -8.58 3.54 -0.91
C PHE A 28 -9.38 4.55 -1.74
N GLU A 29 -10.05 4.14 -2.82
CA GLU A 29 -10.91 5.06 -3.56
C GLU A 29 -12.14 5.45 -2.72
N THR A 30 -12.83 4.45 -2.17
CA THR A 30 -13.99 4.67 -1.29
C THR A 30 -13.61 5.48 -0.05
N MET A 31 -12.48 5.17 0.59
CA MET A 31 -11.99 5.92 1.75
C MET A 31 -11.72 7.39 1.43
N GLY A 32 -11.15 7.67 0.25
CA GLY A 32 -10.87 9.04 -0.19
C GLY A 32 -12.15 9.85 -0.32
N THR A 33 -13.14 9.30 -1.01
CA THR A 33 -14.46 9.92 -1.16
C THR A 33 -15.11 10.20 0.19
N SER A 34 -15.13 9.21 1.10
CA SER A 34 -15.71 9.39 2.44
C SER A 34 -14.97 10.45 3.26
N LEU A 35 -13.64 10.53 3.15
CA LEU A 35 -12.85 11.55 3.84
C LEU A 35 -13.19 12.96 3.35
N MET A 36 -13.29 13.16 2.03
CA MET A 36 -13.65 14.47 1.47
C MET A 36 -15.05 14.90 1.91
N ILE A 37 -16.03 14.00 1.87
CA ILE A 37 -17.40 14.26 2.38
C ILE A 37 -17.36 14.64 3.86
N ALA A 38 -16.63 13.89 4.69
CA ALA A 38 -16.54 14.18 6.12
C ALA A 38 -15.89 15.54 6.42
N LEU A 39 -14.86 15.92 5.64
CA LEU A 39 -14.20 17.21 5.77
C LEU A 39 -15.09 18.38 5.33
N GLU A 40 -15.80 18.22 4.21
CA GLU A 40 -16.79 19.19 3.74
C GLU A 40 -17.86 19.45 4.80
N MET A 41 -18.47 18.38 5.33
CA MET A 41 -19.49 18.48 6.38
C MET A 41 -18.95 19.14 7.65
N ARG A 42 -17.69 18.90 8.01
CA ARG A 42 -17.09 19.41 9.26
C ARG A 42 -16.64 20.86 9.14
N LEU A 43 -16.14 21.27 7.98
CA LEU A 43 -15.57 22.59 7.75
C LEU A 43 -16.61 23.61 7.30
N GLY A 44 -17.74 23.17 6.72
CA GLY A 44 -18.85 24.06 6.33
C GLY A 44 -18.36 25.20 5.45
N ASP A 45 -18.60 26.44 5.87
CA ASP A 45 -18.20 27.65 5.13
C ASP A 45 -16.68 27.78 4.91
N GLN A 46 -15.85 27.06 5.68
CA GLN A 46 -14.40 27.04 5.49
C GLN A 46 -13.94 26.01 4.44
N TRP A 47 -14.85 25.18 3.92
CA TRP A 47 -14.58 24.26 2.83
C TRP A 47 -14.56 24.99 1.49
N THR A 48 -13.48 25.73 1.24
CA THR A 48 -13.27 26.39 -0.06
C THR A 48 -12.73 25.39 -1.09
N SER A 49 -12.83 25.73 -2.37
CA SER A 49 -12.26 24.93 -3.47
C SER A 49 -10.75 24.71 -3.32
N GLU A 50 -10.04 25.68 -2.74
CA GLU A 50 -8.60 25.60 -2.46
C GLU A 50 -8.30 24.59 -1.35
N VAL A 51 -9.09 24.61 -0.28
CA VAL A 51 -8.99 23.65 0.84
C VAL A 51 -9.30 22.24 0.35
N ALA A 52 -10.37 22.06 -0.42
CA ALA A 52 -10.75 20.79 -1.01
C ALA A 52 -9.62 20.22 -1.88
N LYS A 53 -9.04 21.05 -2.76
CA LYS A 53 -7.92 20.65 -3.62
C LYS A 53 -6.66 20.31 -2.81
N ALA A 54 -6.37 21.05 -1.75
CA ALA A 54 -5.23 20.76 -0.88
C ALA A 54 -5.38 19.39 -0.18
N TRP A 55 -6.57 19.10 0.34
CA TRP A 55 -6.86 17.80 0.94
C TRP A 55 -6.82 16.65 -0.06
N GLN A 56 -7.36 16.84 -1.27
CA GLN A 56 -7.27 15.85 -2.34
C GLN A 56 -5.81 15.51 -2.67
N ASN A 57 -4.98 16.53 -2.89
CA ASN A 57 -3.56 16.32 -3.19
C ASN A 57 -2.81 15.61 -2.05
N ALA A 58 -3.15 15.94 -0.79
CA ALA A 58 -2.56 15.28 0.37
C ALA A 58 -2.96 13.80 0.44
N TYR A 59 -4.25 13.52 0.21
CA TYR A 59 -4.78 12.17 0.18
C TYR A 59 -4.17 11.33 -0.94
N ASP A 60 -4.10 11.86 -2.16
CA ASP A 60 -3.54 11.16 -3.33
C ASP A 60 -2.08 10.76 -3.09
N ARG A 61 -1.29 11.62 -2.44
CA ARG A 61 0.10 11.31 -2.07
C ARG A 61 0.17 10.15 -1.09
N ILE A 62 -0.68 10.17 -0.05
CA ILE A 62 -0.73 9.09 0.95
C ILE A 62 -1.16 7.77 0.29
N GLN A 63 -2.24 7.79 -0.49
CA GLN A 63 -2.75 6.63 -1.22
C GLN A 63 -1.68 6.07 -2.16
N SER A 64 -0.97 6.92 -2.90
CA SER A 64 0.10 6.50 -3.80
C SER A 64 1.22 5.76 -3.06
N CYS A 65 1.72 6.32 -1.96
CA CYS A 65 2.74 5.68 -1.13
C CYS A 65 2.27 4.33 -0.56
N PHE A 66 1.03 4.26 -0.07
CA PHE A 66 0.47 3.03 0.51
C PHE A 66 0.29 1.94 -0.54
N THR A 67 -0.39 2.26 -1.64
CA THR A 67 -0.72 1.28 -2.68
C THR A 67 0.52 0.80 -3.42
N ALA A 68 1.54 1.65 -3.61
CA ALA A 68 2.84 1.23 -4.14
C ALA A 68 3.51 0.19 -3.23
N ALA A 69 3.61 0.47 -1.92
CA ALA A 69 4.22 -0.44 -0.96
C ALA A 69 3.45 -1.76 -0.82
N MET A 70 2.11 -1.73 -0.90
CA MET A 70 1.27 -2.93 -0.91
C MET A 70 1.52 -3.78 -2.16
N LYS A 71 1.59 -3.17 -3.35
CA LYS A 71 1.90 -3.89 -4.60
C LYS A 71 3.27 -4.57 -4.54
N GLU A 72 4.28 -3.88 -4.01
CA GLU A 72 5.63 -4.45 -3.82
C GLU A 72 5.62 -5.64 -2.86
N GLU A 73 4.91 -5.55 -1.74
CA GLU A 73 4.83 -6.62 -0.76
C GLU A 73 4.06 -7.85 -1.30
N CYS A 74 2.97 -7.65 -2.06
CA CYS A 74 2.30 -8.74 -2.77
C CYS A 74 3.23 -9.44 -3.76
N LYS A 75 4.00 -8.68 -4.56
CA LYS A 75 5.00 -9.24 -5.47
C LYS A 75 6.09 -10.00 -4.72
N SER A 76 6.59 -9.45 -3.60
CA SER A 76 7.61 -10.06 -2.75
C SER A 76 7.15 -11.40 -2.18
N LYS A 77 5.93 -11.47 -1.62
CA LYS A 77 5.33 -12.71 -1.10
C LYS A 77 5.17 -13.76 -2.20
N SER A 78 4.62 -13.38 -3.36
CA SER A 78 4.45 -14.29 -4.50
C SER A 78 5.80 -14.86 -4.97
N ASN A 79 6.82 -14.00 -5.12
CA ASN A 79 8.17 -14.42 -5.53
C ASN A 79 8.83 -15.36 -4.51
N LYS A 80 8.65 -15.13 -3.20
CA LYS A 80 9.13 -16.05 -2.14
C LYS A 80 8.44 -17.41 -2.22
N VAL A 81 7.13 -17.44 -2.46
CA VAL A 81 6.37 -18.71 -2.62
C VAL A 81 6.89 -19.48 -3.83
N VAL A 82 7.02 -18.83 -4.99
CA VAL A 82 7.54 -19.47 -6.22
C VAL A 82 8.96 -20.01 -6.00
N LYS A 83 9.87 -19.22 -5.41
CA LYS A 83 11.23 -19.68 -5.09
C LYS A 83 11.26 -20.89 -4.17
N ARG A 84 10.38 -20.95 -3.17
CA ARG A 84 10.28 -22.12 -2.27
C ARG A 84 9.90 -23.39 -3.05
N HIS A 85 8.91 -23.30 -3.94
CA HIS A 85 8.51 -24.43 -4.77
C HIS A 85 9.63 -24.88 -5.73
N ILE A 86 10.40 -23.96 -6.30
CA ILE A 86 11.56 -24.29 -7.14
C ILE A 86 12.63 -25.03 -6.32
N ASN A 87 12.93 -24.55 -5.11
CA ASN A 87 13.89 -25.22 -4.23
C ASN A 87 13.42 -26.63 -3.86
N ASP A 88 12.12 -26.80 -3.55
CA ASP A 88 11.53 -28.11 -3.23
C ASP A 88 11.64 -29.07 -4.42
N LEU A 89 11.35 -28.61 -5.64
CA LEU A 89 11.50 -29.39 -6.87
C LEU A 89 12.96 -29.78 -7.14
N GLN A 90 13.90 -28.86 -6.94
CA GLN A 90 15.33 -29.13 -7.09
C GLN A 90 15.79 -30.20 -6.10
N LEU A 91 15.36 -30.12 -4.84
CA LEU A 91 15.68 -31.13 -3.82
C LEU A 91 15.12 -32.51 -4.20
N VAL A 92 13.89 -32.58 -4.70
CA VAL A 92 13.31 -33.82 -5.21
C VAL A 92 14.13 -34.37 -6.38
N GLN A 93 14.50 -33.53 -7.34
CA GLN A 93 15.30 -33.92 -8.51
C GLN A 93 16.70 -34.42 -8.14
N GLU A 94 17.40 -33.77 -7.20
CA GLU A 94 18.71 -34.24 -6.74
C GLU A 94 18.60 -35.54 -5.96
N SER A 95 17.54 -35.73 -5.16
CA SER A 95 17.32 -36.98 -4.44
C SER A 95 17.14 -38.18 -5.36
N TRP A 96 16.54 -37.97 -6.54
CA TRP A 96 16.36 -39.01 -7.57
C TRP A 96 17.65 -39.42 -8.27
N LYS A 97 18.74 -38.66 -8.15
CA LYS A 97 20.06 -39.06 -8.70
C LYS A 97 20.81 -40.02 -7.78
N LEU A 98 20.33 -40.19 -6.55
CA LEU A 98 20.96 -41.01 -5.50
C LEU A 98 20.31 -42.40 -5.36
N ILE A 99 19.25 -42.66 -6.12
CA ILE A 99 18.52 -43.94 -6.20
C ILE A 99 18.69 -44.47 -7.63
#